data_AF-A0A1I5CF29-F1
#
_entry.id   AF-A0A1I5CF29-F1
#
_cell.length_a   1.000
_cell.length_b   1.000
_cell.length_c   1.000
_cell.angle_alpha   90.00
_cell.angle_beta   90.00
_cell.angle_gamma   90.00
#
_symmetry.space_group_name_H-M   'P 1'
#
loop_
_entity.id
_entity.type
_entity.pdbx_description
1 polymer ?
#
loop_
_entity_poly.entity_id
_entity_poly.type
_entity_poly.pdbx_seq_one_letter_code
_entity_poly.pdbx_strand_id
1 'polypeptide(L)'
;MILHCLKKETWERVKNSAYYSSESLSAEGFIHCSPIEYFHRVAPNFTEIKEELLLLLLEEEKIDAEVRWEDPENLGRAYPHIYGPLNLSSVTAVLPFLKDEAGNFIKNPELTDYVDK
;
A
#
# COMPACT_ATOMS: atom_id res chain seq x y z
N MET A 1 -3.49 10.36 3.17
CA MET A 1 -2.39 9.54 2.64
C MET A 1 -2.68 8.10 2.94
N ILE A 2 -2.54 7.22 1.94
CA ILE A 2 -2.72 5.77 2.09
C ILE A 2 -1.50 5.04 1.51
N LEU A 3 -1.32 3.79 1.92
CA LEU A 3 -0.19 2.95 1.55
C LEU A 3 -0.62 1.79 0.68
N HIS A 4 0.13 1.56 -0.40
CA HIS A 4 0.06 0.32 -1.17
C HIS A 4 1.43 -0.37 -1.17
N CYS A 5 1.45 -1.67 -0.85
CA CYS A 5 2.67 -2.48 -0.83
C CYS A 5 2.75 -3.34 -2.08
N LEU A 6 3.91 -3.34 -2.74
CA LEU A 6 4.17 -4.13 -3.95
C LEU A 6 5.63 -4.56 -4.04
N LYS A 7 5.91 -5.57 -4.87
CA LYS A 7 7.29 -5.98 -5.19
C LYS A 7 8.02 -4.85 -5.91
N LYS A 8 9.29 -4.60 -5.53
CA LYS A 8 10.17 -3.64 -6.21
C LYS A 8 10.28 -3.92 -7.70
N GLU A 9 10.40 -5.18 -8.07
CA GLU A 9 10.47 -5.58 -9.48
C GLU A 9 9.19 -5.19 -10.26
N THR A 10 8.02 -5.31 -9.63
CA THR A 10 6.75 -4.85 -10.21
C THR A 10 6.77 -3.33 -10.39
N TRP A 11 7.20 -2.59 -9.38
CA TRP A 11 7.34 -1.13 -9.48
C TRP A 11 8.27 -0.72 -10.62
N GLU A 12 9.45 -1.32 -10.73
CA GLU A 12 10.44 -1.01 -11.77
C GLU A 12 9.89 -1.20 -13.18
N ARG A 13 9.01 -2.18 -13.40
CA ARG A 13 8.34 -2.39 -14.69
C ARG A 13 7.30 -1.34 -15.03
N VAL A 14 6.61 -0.79 -14.02
CA VAL A 14 5.42 0.05 -14.23
C VAL A 14 5.65 1.53 -13.93
N LYS A 15 6.73 1.91 -13.26
CA LYS A 15 6.98 3.28 -12.77
C LYS A 15 6.96 4.38 -13.84
N ASN A 16 7.14 4.03 -15.12
CA ASN A 16 7.09 4.95 -16.25
C ASN A 16 5.75 4.91 -17.00
N SER A 17 4.80 4.09 -16.56
CA SER A 17 3.45 4.02 -17.10
C SER A 17 2.56 5.08 -16.46
N ALA A 18 1.47 5.46 -17.13
CA ALA A 18 0.46 6.33 -16.53
C ALA A 18 -0.34 5.63 -15.43
N TYR A 19 -0.57 4.32 -15.60
CA TYR A 19 -1.39 3.52 -14.70
C TYR A 19 -0.69 2.21 -14.31
N TYR A 20 -1.05 1.72 -13.12
CA TYR A 20 -0.67 0.43 -12.56
C TYR A 20 -1.93 -0.37 -12.22
N SER A 21 -1.96 -1.63 -12.60
CA SER A 21 -3.00 -2.59 -12.20
C SER A 21 -2.36 -3.69 -11.37
N SER A 22 -2.85 -3.90 -10.15
CA SER A 22 -2.41 -5.01 -9.30
C SER A 22 -3.08 -6.32 -9.71
N GLU A 23 -2.50 -7.44 -9.27
CA GLU A 23 -3.14 -8.76 -9.42
C GLU A 23 -4.48 -8.82 -8.67
N SER A 24 -4.57 -8.21 -7.48
CA SER A 24 -5.80 -8.14 -6.69
C SER A 24 -6.93 -7.42 -7.44
N LEU A 25 -6.64 -6.43 -8.28
CA LEU A 25 -7.66 -5.78 -9.09
C LEU A 25 -8.35 -6.76 -10.04
N SER A 26 -7.58 -7.68 -10.63
CA SER A 26 -8.12 -8.71 -11.53
C SER A 26 -8.78 -9.88 -10.78
N ALA A 27 -8.30 -10.22 -9.60
CA ALA A 27 -8.77 -11.37 -8.82
C ALA A 27 -9.97 -11.05 -7.91
N GLU A 28 -9.98 -9.85 -7.33
CA GLU A 28 -10.91 -9.43 -6.26
C GLU A 28 -11.73 -8.20 -6.65
N GLY A 29 -11.29 -7.45 -7.67
CA GLY A 29 -11.98 -6.27 -8.18
C GLY A 29 -11.47 -4.95 -7.58
N PHE A 30 -10.45 -4.97 -6.73
CA PHE A 30 -9.87 -3.77 -6.12
C PHE A 30 -8.39 -3.94 -5.69
N ILE A 31 -7.72 -2.81 -5.48
CA ILE A 31 -6.34 -2.75 -4.97
C ILE A 31 -6.38 -2.51 -3.45
N HIS A 32 -5.77 -3.41 -2.68
CA HIS A 32 -5.63 -3.21 -1.24
C HIS A 32 -4.69 -2.07 -0.92
N CYS A 33 -5.17 -1.15 -0.10
CA CYS A 33 -4.37 -0.13 0.53
C CYS A 33 -4.58 -0.16 2.06
N SER A 34 -3.77 0.59 2.78
CA SER A 34 -3.90 0.73 4.23
C SER A 34 -3.65 2.17 4.66
N PRO A 35 -4.33 2.67 5.70
CA PRO A 35 -3.91 3.91 6.35
C PRO A 35 -2.50 3.75 6.92
N ILE A 36 -1.72 4.83 6.97
CA ILE A 36 -0.35 4.76 7.49
C ILE A 36 -0.35 4.33 8.97
N GLU A 37 -1.35 4.73 9.75
CA GLU A 37 -1.51 4.39 11.17
C GLU A 37 -1.85 2.91 11.42
N TYR A 38 -2.32 2.18 10.41
CA TYR A 38 -2.69 0.77 10.53
C TYR A 38 -1.78 -0.16 9.74
N PHE A 39 -0.81 0.37 8.98
CA PHE A 39 0.03 -0.46 8.14
C PHE A 39 0.82 -1.52 8.93
N HIS A 40 1.23 -1.20 10.16
CA HIS A 40 1.89 -2.17 11.06
C HIS A 40 1.06 -3.45 11.29
N ARG A 41 -0.27 -3.37 11.21
CA ARG A 41 -1.19 -4.52 11.35
C ARG A 41 -1.32 -5.36 10.09
N VAL A 42 -1.09 -4.75 8.92
CA VAL A 42 -1.15 -5.39 7.61
C VAL A 42 0.22 -5.97 7.22
N ALA A 43 1.30 -5.35 7.70
CA ALA A 43 2.67 -5.71 7.40
C ALA A 43 3.02 -7.20 7.63
N PRO A 44 2.47 -7.90 8.65
CA PRO A 44 2.68 -9.34 8.84
C PRO A 44 2.28 -10.21 7.63
N ASN A 45 1.35 -9.76 6.79
CA ASN A 45 0.95 -10.51 5.58
C ASN A 45 2.08 -10.61 4.54
N PHE A 46 3.15 -9.83 4.69
CA PHE A 46 4.28 -9.78 3.75
C PHE A 46 5.58 -10.36 4.32
N THR A 47 5.56 -11.00 5.51
CA THR A 47 6.77 -11.52 6.16
C THR A 47 7.44 -12.62 5.33
N GLU A 48 6.64 -13.51 4.75
CA GLU A 48 7.10 -14.66 3.96
C GLU A 48 7.60 -14.29 2.55
N ILE A 49 7.38 -13.04 2.11
CA ILE A 49 7.88 -12.56 0.82
C ILE A 49 9.38 -12.27 0.93
N LYS A 50 10.16 -12.96 0.09
CA LYS A 50 11.63 -12.89 0.07
C LYS A 50 12.16 -11.77 -0.81
N GLU A 51 11.39 -11.39 -1.82
CA GLU A 51 11.74 -10.31 -2.73
C GLU A 51 11.66 -8.95 -2.04
N GLU A 52 12.43 -7.99 -2.54
CA GLU A 52 12.34 -6.61 -2.07
C GLU A 52 10.93 -6.04 -2.31
N LEU A 53 10.37 -5.47 -1.25
CA LEU A 53 9.07 -4.82 -1.26
C LEU A 53 9.24 -3.30 -1.13
N LEU A 54 8.30 -2.58 -1.72
CA LEU A 54 8.19 -1.12 -1.63
C LEU A 54 6.83 -0.73 -1.08
N LEU A 55 6.78 0.44 -0.48
CA LEU A 55 5.59 1.15 -0.04
C LEU A 55 5.39 2.36 -0.96
N LEU A 56 4.29 2.37 -1.71
CA LEU A 56 3.82 3.57 -2.40
C LEU A 56 3.01 4.41 -1.43
N LEU A 57 3.43 5.65 -1.24
CA LEU A 57 2.65 6.68 -0.57
C LEU A 57 1.72 7.31 -1.59
N LEU A 58 0.41 7.18 -1.38
CA LEU A 58 -0.61 7.66 -2.28
C LEU A 58 -1.38 8.83 -1.65
N GLU A 59 -1.54 9.89 -2.42
CA GLU A 59 -2.46 10.98 -2.11
C GLU A 59 -3.85 10.61 -2.62
N GLU A 60 -4.73 10.21 -1.70
CA GLU A 60 -6.07 9.68 -2.00
C GLU A 60 -6.91 10.61 -2.89
N GLU A 61 -6.84 11.92 -2.64
CA GLU A 61 -7.59 12.93 -3.39
C GLU A 61 -7.14 13.05 -4.86
N LYS A 62 -5.97 12.51 -5.21
CA LYS A 62 -5.43 12.47 -6.58
C LYS A 62 -5.68 11.15 -7.29
N ILE A 63 -6.34 10.19 -6.64
CA ILE A 63 -6.63 8.89 -7.25
C ILE A 63 -7.84 9.04 -8.18
N ASP A 64 -7.68 8.66 -9.44
CA ASP A 64 -8.74 8.80 -10.45
C ASP A 64 -9.87 7.78 -10.26
N ALA A 65 -9.54 6.59 -9.74
CA ALA A 65 -10.49 5.53 -9.46
C ALA A 65 -11.22 5.75 -8.12
N GLU A 66 -12.39 5.12 -7.95
CA GLU A 66 -13.13 5.19 -6.69
C GLU A 66 -12.34 4.52 -5.55
N VAL A 67 -12.17 5.25 -4.45
CA VAL A 67 -11.60 4.72 -3.21
C VAL A 67 -12.73 4.49 -2.21
N ARG A 68 -12.91 3.26 -1.74
CA ARG A 68 -13.88 2.92 -0.70
C ARG A 68 -13.16 2.51 0.57
N TRP A 69 -13.65 3.03 1.69
CA TRP A 69 -13.18 2.66 3.02
C TRP A 69 -14.10 1.59 3.60
N GLU A 70 -13.59 0.39 3.78
CA GLU A 70 -14.40 -0.77 4.16
C GLU A 70 -13.84 -1.46 5.41
N ASP A 71 -14.72 -1.86 6.32
CA ASP A 71 -14.42 -2.65 7.51
C ASP A 71 -15.18 -3.99 7.43
N PRO A 72 -14.76 -4.90 6.54
CA PRO A 72 -15.51 -6.14 6.30
C PRO A 72 -15.58 -7.04 7.55
N GLU A 73 -14.59 -6.92 8.45
CA GLU A 73 -14.54 -7.69 9.69
C GLU A 73 -15.38 -7.05 10.82
N ASN A 74 -15.94 -5.84 10.62
CA ASN A 74 -16.65 -5.04 11.63
C ASN A 74 -15.86 -4.83 12.93
N LEU A 75 -14.57 -4.54 12.80
CA LEU A 75 -13.66 -4.37 13.93
C LEU A 75 -13.40 -2.91 14.30
N GLY A 76 -14.23 -2.00 13.78
CA GLY A 76 -14.15 -0.56 13.99
C GLY A 76 -13.02 0.10 13.22
N ARG A 77 -12.48 -0.55 12.18
CA ARG A 77 -11.32 -0.09 11.41
C ARG A 77 -11.53 -0.33 9.92
N ALA A 78 -11.68 0.74 9.15
CA ALA A 78 -11.82 0.65 7.71
C ALA A 78 -10.45 0.69 7.02
N TYR A 79 -10.31 -0.08 5.95
CA TYR A 79 -9.17 -0.06 5.04
C TYR A 79 -9.59 0.48 3.67
N PRO A 80 -8.77 1.32 3.02
CA PRO A 80 -9.05 1.85 1.71
C PRO A 80 -8.80 0.79 0.62
N HIS A 81 -9.76 0.65 -0.28
CA HIS A 81 -9.71 -0.18 -1.46
C HIS A 81 -9.92 0.67 -2.71
N ILE A 82 -9.04 0.52 -3.71
CA ILE A 82 -9.13 1.27 -4.97
C ILE A 82 -9.81 0.40 -6.03
N TYR A 83 -10.97 0.83 -6.52
CA TYR A 83 -11.80 0.09 -7.49
C TYR A 83 -11.48 0.48 -8.93
N GLY A 84 -10.22 0.28 -9.31
CA GLY A 84 -9.74 0.54 -10.67
C GLY A 84 -8.23 0.59 -10.76
N PRO A 85 -7.68 0.77 -11.98
CA PRO A 85 -6.25 0.98 -12.16
C PRO A 85 -5.77 2.23 -11.38
N LEU A 86 -4.65 2.12 -10.71
CA LEU A 86 -4.03 3.21 -9.97
C LEU A 86 -3.27 4.13 -10.94
N ASN A 87 -3.65 5.40 -11.02
CA ASN A 87 -2.88 6.41 -11.73
C ASN A 87 -1.59 6.74 -10.95
N LEU A 88 -0.43 6.61 -11.59
CA LEU A 88 0.87 6.79 -10.91
C LEU A 88 1.19 8.24 -10.55
N SER A 89 0.45 9.21 -11.09
CA SER A 89 0.52 10.62 -10.66
C SER A 89 0.02 10.86 -9.24
N SER A 90 -0.71 9.91 -8.64
CA SER A 90 -1.13 9.96 -7.23
C SER A 90 -0.02 9.54 -6.25
N VAL A 91 1.08 8.93 -6.74
CA VAL A 91 2.21 8.50 -5.92
C VAL A 91 3.06 9.71 -5.54
N THR A 92 3.14 10.02 -4.23
CA THR A 92 3.94 11.15 -3.73
C THR A 92 5.32 10.72 -3.26
N ALA A 93 5.48 9.47 -2.84
CA ALA A 93 6.76 8.90 -2.46
C ALA A 93 6.77 7.38 -2.64
N VAL A 94 7.99 6.84 -2.82
CA VAL A 94 8.23 5.40 -2.87
C VAL A 94 9.28 5.08 -1.83
N LEU A 95 8.89 4.32 -0.82
CA LEU A 95 9.74 3.98 0.31
C LEU A 95 10.06 2.48 0.30
N PRO A 96 11.23 2.05 0.80
CA PRO A 96 11.49 0.63 1.00
C PRO A 96 10.58 0.08 2.11
N PHE A 97 10.07 -1.14 1.94
CA PHE A 97 9.49 -1.89 3.06
C PHE A 97 10.66 -2.35 3.94
N LEU A 98 10.81 -1.78 5.12
CA LEU A 98 11.91 -2.11 6.02
C LEU A 98 11.54 -3.29 6.92
N LYS A 99 12.50 -4.19 7.14
CA LYS A 99 12.42 -5.31 8.07
C LYS A 99 13.61 -5.27 9.04
N ASP A 100 13.40 -5.68 10.29
CA ASP A 100 14.48 -5.92 11.25
C ASP A 100 15.18 -7.26 10.98
N GLU A 101 16.21 -7.60 11.77
CA GLU A 101 16.96 -8.86 11.64
C GLU A 101 16.07 -10.11 11.87
N ALA A 102 14.95 -9.96 12.57
CA ALA A 102 13.97 -11.01 12.81
C ALA A 102 12.85 -11.04 11.73
N GLY A 103 12.91 -10.16 10.74
CA GLY A 103 11.93 -10.06 9.66
C GLY A 103 10.67 -9.25 9.99
N ASN A 104 10.61 -8.62 11.17
CA ASN A 104 9.47 -7.78 11.56
C ASN A 104 9.52 -6.45 10.83
N PHE A 105 8.36 -5.91 10.50
CA PHE A 105 8.24 -4.60 9.85
C PHE A 105 8.81 -3.48 10.72
N ILE A 106 9.61 -2.61 10.10
CA ILE A 106 10.08 -1.35 10.68
C ILE A 106 9.39 -0.21 9.93
N LYS A 107 8.80 0.73 10.68
CA LYS A 107 8.22 1.93 10.12
C LYS A 107 9.31 2.87 9.58
N ASN A 108 9.14 3.34 8.35
CA ASN A 108 10.05 4.30 7.73
C ASN A 108 10.12 5.62 8.53
N PRO A 109 11.31 6.24 8.69
CA PRO A 109 11.45 7.53 9.36
C PRO A 109 10.53 8.62 8.83
N GLU A 110 10.27 8.62 7.53
CA GLU A 110 9.37 9.53 6.81
C GLU A 110 7.91 9.41 7.24
N LEU A 111 7.54 8.33 7.94
CA LEU A 111 6.17 8.02 8.37
C LEU A 111 5.99 8.15 9.89
N THR A 112 7.00 8.65 10.61
CA THR A 112 6.99 8.72 12.08
C THR A 112 5.97 9.71 12.64
N ASP A 113 5.59 10.74 11.88
CA ASP A 113 4.53 11.69 12.25
C ASP A 113 3.13 11.05 12.28
N TYR A 114 2.96 9.89 11.65
CA TYR A 114 1.71 9.12 11.69
C TYR A 114 1.75 8.15 12.87
N VAL A 115 1.05 8.48 13.95
CA VAL A 115 1.00 7.64 15.15
C VAL A 115 0.21 6.36 14.87
N ASP A 116 0.79 5.19 15.18
CA ASP A 116 0.12 3.90 15.04
C ASP A 116 -1.14 3.82 15.93
N LYS A 117 -2.20 3.22 15.38
CA LYS A 117 -3.49 3.02 16.04
C LYS A 117 -3.82 1.52 16.17
#